data_AF-G2QG26-F1
#
_entry.id   AF-G2QG26-F1
#
_cell.length_a   1.000
_cell.length_b   1.000
_cell.length_c   1.000
_cell.angle_alpha   90.00
_cell.angle_beta   90.00
_cell.angle_gamma   90.00
#
_symmetry.space_group_name_H-M   'P 1'
#
loop_
_entity.id
_entity.type
_entity.pdbx_description
1 polymer ?
#
loop_
_entity_poly.entity_id
_entity_poly.type
_entity_poly.pdbx_seq_one_letter_code
_entity_poly.pdbx_strand_id
1 'polypeptide(L)'
;MRKDWARRMSELLAPSGVLVCLEFPLYKDLSLPGPPWGLREGIYWNVLAAGGDGMIQDEAAARNATHENSGRGAFKRLAYIKPERTYEVGKGTDMLSIWGLKERACCTSSPHFDA
;
A
#
# COMPACT_ATOMS: atom_id res chain seq x y z
N MET A 1 5.54 -6.26 -11.48
CA MET A 1 4.95 -4.93 -11.79
C MET A 1 4.50 -4.17 -10.55
N ARG A 2 3.47 -4.61 -9.79
CA ARG A 2 3.01 -3.87 -8.59
C ARG A 2 4.05 -3.80 -7.47
N LYS A 3 4.74 -4.91 -7.17
CA LYS A 3 5.88 -4.92 -6.21
C LYS A 3 6.99 -3.94 -6.59
N ASP A 4 7.32 -3.86 -7.88
CA ASP A 4 8.38 -2.99 -8.39
C ASP A 4 7.98 -1.53 -8.31
N TRP A 5 6.69 -1.23 -8.55
CA TRP A 5 6.11 0.08 -8.34
C TRP A 5 6.23 0.52 -6.88
N ALA A 6 5.87 -0.33 -5.91
CA ALA A 6 5.99 0.01 -4.50
C ALA A 6 7.43 0.23 -4.06
N ARG A 7 8.35 -0.63 -4.51
CA ARG A 7 9.80 -0.41 -4.28
C ARG A 7 10.23 0.94 -4.82
N ARG A 8 9.86 1.27 -6.06
CA ARG A 8 10.21 2.55 -6.69
C ARG A 8 9.66 3.75 -5.93
N MET A 9 8.42 3.68 -5.44
CA MET A 9 7.85 4.74 -4.61
C MET A 9 8.64 4.90 -3.31
N SER A 10 9.11 3.81 -2.69
CA SER A 10 9.92 3.91 -1.47
C SER A 10 11.29 4.56 -1.70
N GLU A 11 11.85 4.44 -2.91
CA GLU A 11 13.12 5.06 -3.30
C GLU A 11 12.97 6.55 -3.63
N LEU A 12 11.79 6.96 -4.12
CA LEU A 12 11.52 8.35 -4.53
C LEU A 12 11.09 9.24 -3.36
N LEU A 13 10.48 8.67 -2.33
CA LEU A 13 10.01 9.43 -1.19
C LEU A 13 11.17 9.90 -0.31
N ALA A 14 11.11 11.17 0.11
CA ALA A 14 11.94 11.66 1.21
C ALA A 14 11.64 10.88 2.50
N PRO A 15 12.57 10.83 3.48
CA PRO A 15 12.35 10.11 4.75
C PRO A 15 11.08 10.50 5.50
N SER A 16 10.68 11.78 5.44
CA SER A 16 9.44 12.32 6.02
C SER A 16 8.30 12.46 5.00
N GLY A 17 8.53 12.04 3.75
CA GLY A 17 7.54 12.10 2.68
C GLY A 17 6.38 11.13 2.92
N VAL A 18 5.26 11.43 2.27
CA VAL A 18 4.07 10.59 2.29
C VAL A 18 3.63 10.24 0.87
N LEU A 19 3.17 9.01 0.68
CA LEU A 19 2.55 8.54 -0.54
C LEU A 19 1.04 8.55 -0.33
N VAL A 20 0.32 9.32 -1.14
CA VAL A 20 -1.14 9.38 -1.13
C VAL A 20 -1.65 8.59 -2.33
N CYS A 21 -2.53 7.62 -2.08
CA CYS A 21 -3.14 6.79 -3.11
C CYS A 21 -4.64 6.99 -3.13
N LEU A 22 -5.17 7.33 -4.31
CA LEU A 22 -6.58 7.16 -4.62
C LEU A 22 -6.79 5.70 -5.05
N GLU A 23 -7.53 4.94 -4.25
CA GLU A 23 -7.88 3.56 -4.54
C GLU A 23 -9.14 3.52 -5.40
N PHE A 24 -8.94 3.36 -6.71
CA PHE A 24 -10.01 3.39 -7.73
C PHE A 24 -9.64 2.53 -8.96
N PRO A 25 -10.57 1.78 -9.57
CA PRO A 25 -11.93 1.49 -9.11
C PRO A 25 -11.97 0.26 -8.19
N LEU A 26 -12.61 0.38 -7.02
CA LEU A 26 -12.79 -0.74 -6.09
C LEU A 26 -14.00 -1.62 -6.43
N TYR A 27 -14.91 -1.16 -7.29
CA TYR A 27 -16.11 -1.90 -7.70
C TYR A 27 -15.90 -2.81 -8.91
N LYS A 28 -14.85 -2.58 -9.71
CA LYS A 28 -14.66 -3.27 -11.00
C LYS A 28 -14.05 -4.65 -10.76
N ASP A 29 -14.63 -5.70 -11.32
CA ASP A 29 -14.12 -7.08 -11.23
C ASP A 29 -12.65 -7.20 -11.69
N LEU A 30 -11.84 -7.97 -10.95
CA LEU A 30 -10.40 -8.16 -11.20
C LEU A 30 -10.12 -8.88 -12.52
N SER A 31 -11.06 -9.70 -13.02
CA SER A 31 -10.96 -10.44 -14.28
C SER A 31 -11.20 -9.57 -15.52
N LEU A 32 -11.81 -8.39 -15.36
CA LEU A 32 -12.13 -7.51 -16.48
C LEU A 32 -10.88 -6.77 -17.00
N PRO A 33 -10.75 -6.58 -18.32
CA PRO A 33 -9.60 -5.91 -18.92
C PRO A 33 -9.52 -4.43 -18.53
N GLY A 34 -8.31 -3.89 -18.43
CA GLY A 34 -8.02 -2.47 -18.18
C GLY A 34 -7.42 -1.75 -19.39
N PRO A 35 -7.07 -0.44 -19.27
CA PRO A 35 -7.23 0.44 -18.10
C PRO A 35 -8.62 1.11 -17.98
N PRO A 36 -9.06 1.48 -16.74
CA PRO A 36 -8.42 1.14 -15.46
C PRO A 36 -8.65 -0.34 -15.12
N TRP A 37 -7.66 -0.99 -14.51
CA TRP A 37 -7.79 -2.37 -14.01
C TRP A 37 -8.61 -2.39 -12.72
N GLY A 38 -9.37 -3.46 -12.47
CA GLY A 38 -10.06 -3.63 -11.20
C GLY A 38 -9.09 -3.66 -10.02
N LEU A 39 -9.52 -3.09 -8.89
CA LEU A 39 -8.79 -3.11 -7.62
C LEU A 39 -9.69 -3.66 -6.51
N ARG A 40 -9.07 -4.03 -5.38
CA ARG A 40 -9.73 -4.47 -4.15
C ARG A 40 -9.09 -3.84 -2.93
N GLU A 41 -9.91 -3.69 -1.89
CA GLU A 41 -9.43 -3.34 -0.56
C GLU A 41 -8.41 -4.40 -0.10
N GLY A 42 -7.19 -3.98 0.22
CA GLY A 42 -6.12 -4.88 0.63
C GLY A 42 -5.02 -5.11 -0.42
N ILE A 43 -5.23 -4.78 -1.71
CA ILE A 43 -4.13 -4.82 -2.69
C ILE A 43 -3.01 -3.84 -2.30
N TYR A 44 -3.37 -2.60 -1.94
CA TYR A 44 -2.40 -1.61 -1.50
C TYR A 44 -1.69 -2.04 -0.22
N TRP A 45 -2.42 -2.62 0.73
CA TRP A 45 -1.81 -3.17 1.94
C TRP A 45 -0.81 -4.29 1.63
N ASN A 46 -1.21 -5.25 0.80
CA ASN A 46 -0.36 -6.36 0.40
C ASN A 46 0.96 -5.86 -0.21
N VAL A 47 0.88 -4.91 -1.15
CA VAL A 47 2.08 -4.44 -1.84
C VAL A 47 2.92 -3.51 -0.95
N LEU A 48 2.31 -2.55 -0.25
CA LEU A 48 3.02 -1.47 0.45
C LEU A 48 3.44 -1.85 1.88
N ALA A 49 2.54 -2.48 2.65
CA ALA A 49 2.81 -2.86 4.04
C ALA A 49 3.32 -4.29 4.17
N ALA A 50 2.72 -5.24 3.45
CA ALA A 50 3.05 -6.65 3.54
C ALA A 50 4.32 -7.02 2.72
N GLY A 51 4.60 -6.25 1.66
CA GLY A 51 5.71 -6.48 0.74
C GLY A 51 5.44 -7.61 -0.27
N GLY A 52 4.17 -7.93 -0.51
CA GLY A 52 3.71 -8.88 -1.51
C GLY A 52 3.71 -8.29 -2.93
N ASP A 53 3.07 -9.01 -3.85
CA ASP A 53 3.01 -8.67 -5.28
C ASP A 53 1.67 -8.10 -5.73
N GLY A 54 0.69 -8.01 -4.82
CA GLY A 54 -0.64 -7.51 -5.09
C GLY A 54 -1.53 -8.48 -5.86
N MET A 55 -1.14 -9.76 -5.98
CA MET A 55 -1.95 -10.80 -6.60
C MET A 55 -2.86 -11.42 -5.53
N ILE A 56 -4.04 -10.82 -5.38
CA ILE A 56 -5.06 -11.31 -4.46
C ILE A 56 -6.12 -12.06 -5.27
N GLN A 57 -6.35 -13.33 -4.91
CA GLN A 57 -7.18 -14.25 -5.69
C GLN A 57 -8.68 -13.94 -5.57
N ASP A 58 -9.14 -13.53 -4.40
CA ASP A 58 -10.56 -13.25 -4.13
C ASP A 58 -10.77 -12.24 -2.98
N GLU A 59 -12.04 -11.89 -2.73
CA GLU A 59 -12.48 -10.97 -1.66
C GLU A 59 -12.13 -11.44 -0.25
N ALA A 60 -12.07 -12.75 -0.01
CA ALA A 60 -11.74 -13.30 1.31
C ALA A 60 -10.25 -13.13 1.58
N ALA A 61 -9.41 -13.46 0.60
CA ALA A 61 -7.97 -13.21 0.62
C ALA A 61 -7.65 -11.72 0.74
N ALA A 62 -8.44 -10.85 0.10
CA ALA A 62 -8.27 -9.40 0.16
C ALA A 62 -8.48 -8.85 1.58
N ARG A 63 -9.57 -9.29 2.24
CA ARG A 63 -9.85 -8.95 3.64
C ARG A 63 -8.78 -9.49 4.58
N ASN A 64 -8.38 -10.75 4.42
CA ASN A 64 -7.35 -11.37 5.25
C ASN A 64 -5.98 -10.69 5.09
N ALA A 65 -5.64 -10.22 3.88
CA ALA A 65 -4.39 -9.51 3.63
C ALA A 65 -4.24 -8.25 4.49
N THR A 66 -5.34 -7.57 4.87
CA THR A 66 -5.28 -6.40 5.76
C THR A 66 -4.99 -6.76 7.22
N HIS A 67 -5.17 -8.03 7.61
CA HIS A 67 -4.92 -8.55 8.96
C HIS A 67 -3.56 -9.24 9.09
N GLU A 68 -2.93 -9.65 7.99
CA GLU A 68 -1.63 -10.31 8.04
C GLU A 68 -0.48 -9.31 8.18
N ASN A 69 0.17 -9.40 9.33
CA ASN A 69 1.22 -8.50 9.82
C ASN A 69 2.60 -8.84 9.26
N SER A 70 2.70 -9.24 7.99
CA SER A 70 4.02 -9.50 7.39
C SER A 70 4.72 -8.17 7.13
N GLY A 71 5.39 -7.61 8.14
CA GLY A 71 5.96 -6.27 8.12
C GLY A 71 7.12 -6.03 7.13
N ARG A 72 7.25 -6.80 6.05
CA ARG A 72 8.35 -6.76 5.08
C ARG A 72 8.23 -5.63 4.06
N GLY A 73 7.04 -5.07 3.84
CA GLY A 73 6.85 -3.91 2.97
C GLY A 73 7.48 -2.64 3.55
N ALA A 74 7.86 -1.68 2.69
CA ALA A 74 8.57 -0.47 3.09
C ALA A 74 7.68 0.58 3.80
N PHE A 75 6.36 0.43 3.77
CA PHE A 75 5.42 1.46 4.20
C PHE A 75 4.59 1.04 5.41
N LYS A 76 4.16 2.04 6.19
CA LYS A 76 3.10 1.96 7.19
C LYS A 76 1.92 2.82 6.74
N ARG A 77 0.68 2.33 6.89
CA ARG A 77 -0.52 3.11 6.58
C ARG A 77 -0.76 4.12 7.70
N LEU A 78 -0.77 5.40 7.35
CA LEU A 78 -1.02 6.53 8.25
C LEU A 78 -2.52 6.85 8.33
N ALA A 79 -3.24 6.71 7.21
CA ALA A 79 -4.68 6.93 7.16
C ALA A 79 -5.35 6.08 6.09
N TYR A 80 -6.62 5.76 6.31
CA TYR A 80 -7.53 5.19 5.32
C TYR A 80 -8.87 5.90 5.43
N ILE A 81 -9.23 6.67 4.41
CA ILE A 81 -10.28 7.67 4.48
C ILE A 81 -11.25 7.45 3.33
N LYS A 82 -12.55 7.43 3.62
CA LYS A 82 -13.59 7.54 2.61
C LYS A 82 -13.85 9.03 2.34
N PRO A 83 -13.56 9.56 1.15
CA PRO A 83 -13.81 10.98 0.88
C PRO A 83 -15.31 11.30 0.92
N GLU A 84 -15.68 12.47 1.45
CA GLU A 84 -17.07 12.94 1.47
C GLU A 84 -17.62 13.22 0.07
N ARG A 85 -16.73 13.63 -0.84
CA ARG A 85 -17.05 13.93 -2.23
C ARG A 85 -16.07 13.24 -3.16
N THR A 86 -16.60 12.53 -4.13
CA THR A 86 -15.83 11.83 -5.17
C THR A 86 -16.45 12.11 -6.54
N TYR A 87 -15.77 11.71 -7.61
CA TYR A 87 -16.33 11.80 -8.96
C TYR A 87 -17.41 10.73 -9.18
N GLU A 88 -18.38 10.98 -10.07
CA GLU A 88 -19.53 10.08 -10.26
C GLU A 88 -19.13 8.62 -10.54
N VAL A 89 -18.03 8.39 -11.26
CA VAL A 89 -17.51 7.04 -11.57
C VAL A 89 -17.01 6.30 -10.33
N GLY A 90 -16.56 7.01 -9.29
CA GLY A 90 -16.05 6.46 -8.03
C GLY A 90 -17.00 6.67 -6.84
N LYS A 91 -18.22 7.13 -7.10
CA LYS A 91 -19.15 7.58 -6.06
C LYS A 91 -19.51 6.46 -5.10
N GLY A 92 -19.17 6.67 -3.83
CA GLY A 92 -19.46 5.75 -2.74
C GLY A 92 -18.45 4.61 -2.57
N THR A 93 -17.47 4.46 -3.47
CA THR A 93 -16.49 3.35 -3.42
C THR A 93 -15.04 3.80 -3.37
N ASP A 94 -14.72 5.06 -3.71
CA ASP A 94 -13.33 5.52 -3.63
C ASP A 94 -12.84 5.57 -2.19
N MET A 95 -11.57 5.18 -2.03
CA MET A 95 -10.87 5.29 -0.75
C MET A 95 -9.55 6.02 -0.97
N LEU A 96 -9.16 6.84 0.01
CA LEU A 96 -7.87 7.49 0.06
C LEU A 96 -7.01 6.78 1.10
N SER A 97 -5.84 6.26 0.69
CA SER A 97 -4.86 5.73 1.61
C SER A 97 -3.61 6.60 1.65
N ILE A 98 -3.12 6.87 2.86
CA ILE A 98 -1.91 7.66 3.10
C ILE A 98 -0.87 6.74 3.72
N TRP A 99 0.33 6.74 3.17
CA TRP A 99 1.41 5.85 3.53
C TRP A 99 2.69 6.62 3.84
N GLY A 100 3.32 6.28 4.96
CA GLY A 100 4.65 6.78 5.33
C GLY A 100 5.68 5.66 5.22
N LEU A 101 6.94 6.01 5.01
CA LEU A 101 8.03 5.04 5.11
C LEU A 101 8.12 4.49 6.55
N LYS A 102 8.45 3.19 6.66
CA LYS A 102 8.87 2.63 7.94
C LYS A 102 10.26 3.19 8.27
N GLU A 103 10.48 3.47 9.55
CA GLU A 103 11.83 3.76 10.03
C GLU A 103 12.70 2.55 9.71
N ARG A 104 13.81 2.79 9.01
CA ARG A 104 14.82 1.75 8.85
C ARG A 104 15.38 1.51 10.24
N ALA A 105 15.39 0.27 10.71
CA ALA A 105 16.13 -0.08 11.91
C ALA A 105 17.57 0.42 11.71
N CYS A 106 17.94 1.46 12.44
CA CYS A 106 19.29 1.97 12.40
C CYS A 106 20.18 0.86 12.93
N CYS A 107 21.14 0.38 12.15
CA CYS A 107 22.22 -0.43 12.68
C CYS A 107 23.03 0.46 13.62
N THR A 108 22.66 0.51 14.89
CA THR A 108 23.51 1.07 15.93
C THR A 108 24.61 0.06 16.21
N SER A 109 25.58 -0.07 15.30
CA SER A 109 26.87 -0.64 15.66
C SER A 109 27.59 0.39 16.52
N SER A 110 27.45 0.29 17.83
CA SER A 110 28.33 1.01 18.76
C SER A 110 29.78 0.61 18.45
N PRO A 111 30.69 1.55 18.18
CA PRO A 111 32.11 1.22 18.15
C PRO A 111 32.53 0.87 19.59
N HIS A 112 32.80 -0.41 19.84
CA HIS A 112 33.53 -0.82 21.05
C HIS A 112 34.96 -0.28 20.89
N PHE A 113 35.27 0.79 21.61
CA PHE A 113 36.65 1.20 21.86
C PHE A 113 37.12 0.39 23.06
N ASP A 114 37.86 -0.69 22.79
CA ASP A 114 38.68 -1.32 23.81
C ASP A 114 39.93 -0.45 24.01
N ALA A 115 40.13 -0.01 25.24
CA ALA A 115 41.29 0.74 25.72
C ALA A 115 42.37 -0.19 26.27
#